data_AF-A0A6A7G432-F1
#
_entry.id   AF-A0A6A7G432-F1
#
_cell.length_a   1.000
_cell.length_b   1.000
_cell.length_c   1.000
_cell.angle_alpha   90.00
_cell.angle_beta   90.00
_cell.angle_gamma   90.00
#
_symmetry.space_group_name_H-M   'P 1'
#
loop_
_entity.id
_entity.type
_entity.pdbx_description
1 polymer ?
#
loop_
_entity_poly.entity_id
_entity_poly.type
_entity_poly.pdbx_seq_one_letter_code
_entity_poly.pdbx_strand_id
1 'polypeptide(L)'
;MVLVIGEHLVKEVPTSISGIYSTWPRLKDTGHALTSIPLETVGGRGLLYIRPREYAVTVPHDDAVQFMGTDDATTSIMVVLRHTGSGAVGLAHFDKCSHEECLGGGHICSHEDGIMHLLSRVTELSLGYTEGRLELCVVGGFHDRRTVAEKVTLSLLNAFHKCGAQLHLVLLCAGDCNSTVRGNSPWPIVKGIAVSTQTGKLFPATFTDKGPYLVMRSTGVFTGAQQMVDVYDCALGLLRIGPFNYEPHVGVELLLQQTDDVILKCLSTSPEVESPGWVKLVREVLKHIKDHPFPAVTIFPDNRPHFFRRDRLGSWVPAELPNNNDSTPDANIVNSISIMASAAAAISPTAPSQTAATGGGNPAISVPALPTTPASAAWTPPISSTTAPSTGAQAPPLQTHPLLHAAPNVPQQQQQ
;
A
#
# COMPACT_ATOMS: atom_id res chain seq x y z
N MET A 1 17.61 -13.80 -7.49
CA MET A 1 17.88 -12.54 -8.22
C MET A 1 17.18 -11.41 -7.49
N VAL A 2 17.52 -10.19 -7.88
CA VAL A 2 17.78 -9.04 -7.01
C VAL A 2 17.02 -7.81 -7.50
N LEU A 3 16.95 -6.77 -6.66
CA LEU A 3 16.43 -5.46 -7.07
C LEU A 3 17.15 -4.98 -8.35
N VAL A 4 16.37 -4.38 -9.24
CA VAL A 4 16.86 -3.74 -10.47
C VAL A 4 16.51 -2.28 -10.38
N ILE A 5 17.47 -1.42 -10.67
CA ILE A 5 17.23 0.01 -10.77
C ILE A 5 17.59 0.38 -12.21
N GLY A 6 16.61 0.83 -13.00
CA GLY A 6 16.71 0.95 -14.46
C GLY A 6 17.27 -0.33 -15.09
N GLU A 7 18.43 -0.24 -15.73
CA GLU A 7 19.11 -1.39 -16.35
C GLU A 7 20.16 -2.06 -15.45
N HIS A 8 20.32 -1.62 -14.20
CA HIS A 8 21.37 -2.12 -13.31
C HIS A 8 20.81 -3.08 -12.27
N LEU A 9 21.36 -4.29 -12.24
CA LEU A 9 21.17 -5.21 -11.13
C LEU A 9 21.88 -4.66 -9.89
N VAL A 10 21.14 -4.50 -8.80
CA VAL A 10 21.70 -4.16 -7.50
C VAL A 10 22.54 -5.35 -7.05
N LYS A 11 23.78 -5.11 -6.63
CA LYS A 11 24.65 -6.15 -6.03
C LYS A 11 24.40 -6.25 -4.53
N GLU A 12 24.40 -5.10 -3.88
CA GLU A 12 24.20 -4.92 -2.46
C GLU A 12 23.35 -3.66 -2.24
N VAL A 13 22.41 -3.73 -1.30
CA VAL A 13 21.59 -2.58 -0.91
C VAL A 13 22.45 -1.69 0.00
N PRO A 14 22.65 -0.41 -0.32
CA PRO A 14 23.37 0.52 0.55
C PRO A 14 22.77 0.57 1.97
N THR A 15 23.61 0.84 2.96
CA THR A 15 23.24 0.80 4.39
C THR A 15 22.51 2.05 4.89
N SER A 16 22.26 3.03 4.03
CA SER A 16 21.51 4.25 4.33
C SER A 16 20.69 4.72 3.14
N ILE A 17 19.58 5.41 3.39
CA ILE A 17 18.74 5.98 2.31
C ILE A 17 19.54 7.01 1.50
N SER A 18 20.35 7.83 2.17
CA SER A 18 21.23 8.80 1.50
C SER A 18 22.24 8.12 0.58
N GLY A 19 22.78 6.97 1.00
CA GLY A 19 23.65 6.13 0.17
C GLY A 19 22.95 5.59 -1.09
N ILE A 20 21.67 5.20 -0.96
CA ILE A 20 20.84 4.77 -2.10
C ILE A 20 20.70 5.91 -3.12
N TYR A 21 20.31 7.11 -2.68
CA TYR A 21 20.17 8.25 -3.59
C TYR A 21 21.49 8.71 -4.20
N SER A 22 22.59 8.60 -3.45
CA SER A 22 23.93 8.91 -3.97
C SER A 22 24.36 7.92 -5.06
N THR A 23 24.00 6.64 -4.90
CA THR A 23 24.30 5.57 -5.87
C THR A 23 23.39 5.64 -7.09
N TRP A 24 22.11 5.95 -6.90
CA TRP A 24 21.12 6.06 -7.98
C TRP A 24 20.35 7.38 -7.91
N PRO A 25 20.94 8.50 -8.38
CA PRO A 25 20.33 9.83 -8.30
C PRO A 25 18.94 9.93 -8.92
N ARG A 26 18.64 9.17 -9.98
CA ARG A 26 17.29 9.15 -10.59
C ARG A 26 16.16 8.80 -9.61
N LEU A 27 16.44 8.04 -8.55
CA LEU A 27 15.42 7.70 -7.56
C LEU A 27 14.99 8.95 -6.79
N LYS A 28 15.92 9.88 -6.56
CA LYS A 28 15.64 11.19 -5.99
C LYS A 28 14.72 12.00 -6.90
N ASP A 29 14.96 11.97 -8.21
CA ASP A 29 14.10 12.65 -9.19
C ASP A 29 12.67 12.07 -9.19
N THR A 30 12.54 10.75 -9.11
CA THR A 30 11.21 10.10 -9.03
C THR A 30 10.49 10.42 -7.73
N GLY A 31 11.21 10.50 -6.60
CA GLY A 31 10.66 10.95 -5.32
C GLY A 31 10.17 12.40 -5.39
N HIS A 32 10.98 13.30 -5.94
CA HIS A 32 10.61 14.70 -6.14
C HIS A 32 9.40 14.86 -7.06
N ALA A 33 9.34 14.07 -8.13
CA ALA A 33 8.20 14.03 -9.04
C ALA A 33 6.91 13.69 -8.28
N LEU A 34 6.93 12.65 -7.43
CA LEU A 34 5.77 12.28 -6.61
C LEU A 34 5.37 13.41 -5.65
N THR A 35 6.34 14.02 -4.94
CA THR A 35 6.06 15.12 -4.00
C THR A 35 5.55 16.39 -4.67
N SER A 36 5.73 16.53 -5.98
CA SER A 36 5.25 17.66 -6.78
C SER A 36 3.81 17.46 -7.26
N ILE A 37 3.25 16.25 -7.17
CA ILE A 37 1.87 15.98 -7.52
C ILE A 37 0.96 16.56 -6.41
N PRO A 38 -0.07 17.35 -6.75
CA PRO A 38 -1.03 17.86 -5.78
C PRO A 38 -1.71 16.72 -5.01
N LEU A 39 -1.94 16.95 -3.72
CA LEU A 39 -2.67 16.01 -2.87
C LEU A 39 -4.14 15.93 -3.31
N GLU A 40 -4.62 14.73 -3.61
CA GLU A 40 -6.02 14.49 -3.99
C GLU A 40 -6.83 13.90 -2.82
N THR A 41 -8.10 14.25 -2.71
CA THR A 41 -9.02 13.62 -1.74
C THR A 41 -9.86 12.56 -2.43
N VAL A 42 -9.71 11.31 -1.99
CA VAL A 42 -10.41 10.15 -2.55
C VAL A 42 -11.66 9.84 -1.72
N GLY A 43 -12.79 9.72 -2.42
CA GLY A 43 -14.09 9.33 -1.85
C GLY A 43 -14.19 7.82 -1.57
N GLY A 44 -15.26 7.39 -0.89
CA GLY A 44 -15.47 5.96 -0.58
C GLY A 44 -15.84 5.07 -1.77
N ARG A 45 -16.33 5.66 -2.87
CA ARG A 45 -16.80 4.91 -4.05
C ARG A 45 -15.62 4.23 -4.77
N GLY A 46 -15.63 2.91 -4.82
CA GLY A 46 -14.58 2.11 -5.48
C GLY A 46 -13.22 2.10 -4.76
N LEU A 47 -13.14 2.65 -3.54
CA LEU A 47 -11.92 2.69 -2.72
C LEU A 47 -11.76 1.47 -1.80
N LEU A 48 -10.73 0.66 -2.03
CA LEU A 48 -10.24 -0.28 -1.03
C LEU A 48 -9.17 0.40 -0.18
N TYR A 49 -9.55 0.83 1.02
CA TYR A 49 -8.62 1.45 1.97
C TYR A 49 -7.87 0.39 2.78
N ILE A 50 -6.54 0.49 2.83
CA ILE A 50 -5.61 -0.45 3.48
C ILE A 50 -5.05 0.20 4.75
N ARG A 51 -5.02 -0.56 5.86
CA ARG A 51 -4.44 -0.12 7.14
C ARG A 51 -2.99 -0.56 7.28
N PRO A 52 -2.23 0.05 8.21
CA PRO A 52 -0.97 -0.52 8.66
C PRO A 52 -1.14 -2.01 9.00
N ARG A 53 -0.18 -2.83 8.57
CA ARG A 53 -0.18 -4.30 8.66
C ARG A 53 -1.19 -5.04 7.79
N GLU A 54 -1.78 -4.35 6.81
CA GLU A 54 -2.62 -4.97 5.79
C GLU A 54 -1.97 -4.83 4.41
N TYR A 55 -2.35 -5.74 3.51
CA TYR A 55 -2.12 -5.61 2.08
C TYR A 55 -3.34 -6.13 1.30
N ALA A 56 -3.42 -5.75 0.04
CA ALA A 56 -4.39 -6.29 -0.90
C ALA A 56 -3.77 -6.34 -2.29
N VAL A 57 -4.25 -7.26 -3.12
CA VAL A 57 -3.88 -7.36 -4.53
C VAL A 57 -5.14 -7.50 -5.37
N THR A 58 -5.19 -6.76 -6.47
CA THR A 58 -6.29 -6.83 -7.44
C THR A 58 -5.77 -6.62 -8.86
N VAL A 59 -6.69 -6.66 -9.82
CA VAL A 59 -6.47 -6.64 -11.27
C VAL A 59 -7.32 -5.53 -11.92
N PRO A 60 -6.96 -5.08 -13.14
CA PRO A 60 -7.69 -3.97 -13.79
C PRO A 60 -9.16 -4.24 -14.11
N HIS A 61 -9.59 -5.50 -14.14
CA HIS A 61 -10.95 -5.93 -14.48
C HIS A 61 -11.83 -6.22 -13.25
N ASP A 62 -11.35 -5.88 -12.05
CA ASP A 62 -12.15 -5.93 -10.83
C ASP A 62 -13.08 -4.72 -10.74
N ASP A 63 -14.37 -4.95 -10.95
CA ASP A 63 -15.40 -3.90 -10.93
C ASP A 63 -15.66 -3.32 -9.52
N ALA A 64 -15.27 -4.04 -8.45
CA ALA A 64 -15.53 -3.62 -7.07
C ALA A 64 -14.51 -2.60 -6.56
N VAL A 65 -13.30 -2.58 -7.13
CA VAL A 65 -12.18 -1.74 -6.68
C VAL A 65 -11.54 -0.97 -7.83
N GLN A 66 -11.74 0.35 -7.81
CA GLN A 66 -11.15 1.29 -8.76
C GLN A 66 -9.84 1.91 -8.24
N PHE A 67 -9.75 2.06 -6.91
CA PHE A 67 -8.59 2.62 -6.23
C PHE A 67 -8.26 1.78 -5.01
N MET A 68 -6.98 1.49 -4.81
CA MET A 68 -6.47 1.09 -3.50
C MET A 68 -5.74 2.27 -2.87
N GLY A 69 -5.92 2.48 -1.57
CA GLY A 69 -5.35 3.64 -0.90
C GLY A 69 -4.99 3.39 0.54
N THR A 70 -4.02 4.15 1.03
CA THR A 70 -3.61 4.14 2.44
C THR A 70 -3.04 5.51 2.80
N ASP A 71 -3.24 5.94 4.04
CA ASP A 71 -2.68 7.18 4.58
C ASP A 71 -2.21 7.03 6.02
N ASP A 72 -1.97 8.16 6.69
CA ASP A 72 -1.41 8.27 8.03
C ASP A 72 -0.01 7.65 8.16
N ALA A 73 0.72 7.54 7.04
CA ALA A 73 2.10 7.08 7.02
C ALA A 73 3.05 8.19 7.52
N THR A 74 3.45 8.10 8.78
CA THR A 74 4.48 8.96 9.38
C THR A 74 5.85 8.32 9.21
N THR A 75 6.21 7.36 10.06
CA THR A 75 7.44 6.56 9.93
C THR A 75 7.24 5.25 9.18
N SER A 76 5.99 4.86 8.93
CA SER A 76 5.64 3.67 8.16
C SER A 76 5.82 3.89 6.65
N ILE A 77 5.92 2.78 5.93
CA ILE A 77 6.25 2.72 4.51
C ILE A 77 5.13 2.01 3.75
N MET A 78 4.66 2.67 2.70
CA MET A 78 3.65 2.18 1.78
C MET A 78 4.36 1.63 0.55
N VAL A 79 3.98 0.42 0.14
CA VAL A 79 4.60 -0.30 -0.97
C VAL A 79 3.55 -0.62 -2.01
N VAL A 80 3.83 -0.27 -3.27
CA VAL A 80 3.05 -0.70 -4.43
C VAL A 80 3.90 -1.63 -5.28
N LEU A 81 3.37 -2.81 -5.57
CA LEU A 81 3.98 -3.77 -6.48
C LEU A 81 3.02 -4.00 -7.65
N ARG A 82 3.48 -3.78 -8.89
CA ARG A 82 2.64 -3.93 -10.08
C ARG A 82 3.34 -4.80 -11.11
N HIS A 83 2.61 -5.74 -11.71
CA HIS A 83 3.04 -6.41 -12.92
C HIS A 83 2.52 -5.64 -14.14
N THR A 84 3.40 -5.16 -15.01
CA THR A 84 3.03 -4.23 -16.09
C THR A 84 2.24 -4.89 -17.23
N GLY A 85 2.40 -6.19 -17.46
CA GLY A 85 1.68 -6.90 -18.53
C GLY A 85 0.24 -7.24 -18.17
N SER A 86 0.02 -7.78 -16.98
CA SER A 86 -1.32 -8.13 -16.46
C SER A 86 -2.07 -6.93 -15.88
N GLY A 87 -1.32 -5.92 -15.43
CA GLY A 87 -1.83 -4.82 -14.64
C GLY A 87 -2.18 -5.21 -13.21
N ALA A 88 -1.91 -6.45 -12.78
CA ALA A 88 -2.08 -6.87 -11.39
C ALA A 88 -1.27 -5.93 -10.49
N VAL A 89 -1.92 -5.40 -9.46
CA VAL A 89 -1.36 -4.39 -8.56
C VAL A 89 -1.67 -4.76 -7.13
N GLY A 90 -0.64 -4.71 -6.29
CA GLY A 90 -0.74 -4.86 -4.85
C GLY A 90 -0.35 -3.58 -4.13
N LEU A 91 -1.04 -3.28 -3.04
CA LEU A 91 -0.73 -2.19 -2.11
C LEU A 91 -0.60 -2.77 -0.70
N ALA A 92 0.49 -2.43 -0.01
CA ALA A 92 0.79 -2.85 1.35
C ALA A 92 1.26 -1.68 2.21
N HIS A 93 0.90 -1.68 3.49
CA HIS A 93 1.33 -0.66 4.45
C HIS A 93 2.15 -1.30 5.58
N PHE A 94 3.47 -1.18 5.48
CA PHE A 94 4.42 -1.71 6.44
C PHE A 94 4.74 -0.67 7.52
N ASP A 95 4.72 -1.07 8.79
CA ASP A 95 5.13 -0.23 9.91
C ASP A 95 6.42 -0.74 10.54
N LYS A 96 6.76 -0.28 11.74
CA LYS A 96 7.91 -0.79 12.46
C LYS A 96 7.65 -2.23 12.89
N CYS A 97 8.49 -3.17 12.43
CA CYS A 97 8.54 -4.48 13.05
C CYS A 97 9.16 -4.40 14.46
N SER A 98 8.55 -5.05 15.45
CA SER A 98 9.00 -5.07 16.84
C SER A 98 10.25 -5.93 17.10
N HIS A 99 11.07 -6.19 16.09
CA HIS A 99 12.24 -7.08 16.17
C HIS A 99 13.35 -6.63 17.14
N GLU A 100 13.28 -5.44 17.73
CA GLU A 100 14.35 -4.91 18.60
C GLU A 100 14.50 -5.71 19.93
N GLU A 101 13.66 -6.73 20.21
CA GLU A 101 13.79 -7.65 21.35
C GLU A 101 13.95 -9.15 21.01
N CYS A 102 14.07 -9.53 19.73
CA CYS A 102 14.24 -10.95 19.37
C CYS A 102 15.72 -11.40 19.47
N LEU A 103 16.30 -11.31 20.67
CA LEU A 103 17.47 -12.10 21.10
C LEU A 103 17.05 -13.54 21.47
N GLY A 104 16.22 -14.16 20.65
CA GLY A 104 15.74 -15.52 20.82
C GLY A 104 15.39 -16.08 19.45
N GLY A 105 16.21 -17.00 18.95
CA GLY A 105 16.15 -17.52 17.59
C GLY A 105 14.92 -18.41 17.32
N GLY A 106 13.76 -17.79 17.19
CA GLY A 106 12.58 -18.35 16.55
C GLY A 106 12.11 -17.37 15.47
N HIS A 107 11.84 -17.87 14.26
CA HIS A 107 11.34 -17.08 13.15
C HIS A 107 10.06 -16.32 13.55
N ILE A 108 10.10 -14.99 13.58
CA ILE A 108 8.93 -14.12 13.78
C ILE A 108 8.95 -13.11 12.64
N CYS A 109 8.47 -13.48 11.45
CA CYS A 109 8.67 -12.65 10.25
C CYS A 109 7.46 -11.72 9.99
N SER A 110 7.71 -10.43 9.78
CA SER A 110 6.67 -9.45 9.42
C SER A 110 6.94 -8.78 8.05
N HIS A 111 8.17 -8.34 7.79
CA HIS A 111 8.53 -7.69 6.52
C HIS A 111 8.83 -8.71 5.41
N GLU A 112 9.70 -9.70 5.67
CA GLU A 112 10.06 -10.72 4.68
C GLU A 112 8.82 -11.53 4.26
N ASP A 113 8.02 -12.03 5.22
CA ASP A 113 6.78 -12.75 4.93
C ASP A 113 5.75 -11.88 4.21
N GLY A 114 5.55 -10.63 4.67
CA GLY A 114 4.62 -9.71 4.03
C GLY A 114 4.98 -9.41 2.58
N ILE A 115 6.27 -9.24 2.29
CA ILE A 115 6.80 -9.07 0.94
C ILE A 115 6.58 -10.34 0.11
N MET A 116 6.90 -11.51 0.66
CA MET A 116 6.74 -12.79 -0.03
C MET A 116 5.27 -13.06 -0.37
N HIS A 117 4.34 -12.78 0.54
CA HIS A 117 2.91 -12.93 0.28
C HIS A 117 2.40 -11.94 -0.77
N LEU A 118 2.77 -10.66 -0.67
CA LEU A 118 2.42 -9.64 -1.66
C LEU A 118 2.92 -10.03 -3.06
N LEU A 119 4.19 -10.43 -3.16
CA LEU A 119 4.82 -10.86 -4.39
C LEU A 119 4.15 -12.11 -4.96
N SER A 120 3.87 -13.10 -4.11
CA SER A 120 3.19 -14.33 -4.50
C SER A 120 1.84 -14.03 -5.13
N ARG A 121 1.01 -13.20 -4.48
CA ARG A 121 -0.32 -12.83 -4.99
C ARG A 121 -0.27 -12.04 -6.30
N VAL A 122 0.64 -11.07 -6.42
CA VAL A 122 0.83 -10.33 -7.70
C VAL A 122 1.28 -11.29 -8.81
N THR A 123 2.18 -12.22 -8.50
CA THR A 123 2.70 -13.20 -9.48
C THR A 123 1.60 -14.18 -9.91
N GLU A 124 0.80 -14.67 -8.96
CA GLU A 124 -0.33 -15.57 -9.21
C GLU A 124 -1.35 -14.93 -10.17
N LEU A 125 -1.75 -13.68 -9.89
CA LEU A 125 -2.67 -12.94 -10.75
C LEU A 125 -2.05 -12.49 -12.08
N SER A 126 -0.75 -12.72 -12.26
CA SER A 126 -0.02 -12.45 -13.50
C SER A 126 0.31 -13.71 -14.29
N LEU A 127 -0.09 -14.89 -13.80
CA LEU A 127 0.10 -16.15 -14.54
C LEU A 127 -0.60 -16.09 -15.90
N GLY A 128 0.09 -16.57 -16.93
CA GLY A 128 -0.39 -16.54 -18.31
C GLY A 128 -0.03 -15.28 -19.10
N TYR A 129 0.50 -14.22 -18.44
CA TYR A 129 1.04 -13.05 -19.13
C TYR A 129 2.52 -13.25 -19.40
N THR A 130 2.91 -13.33 -20.68
CA THR A 130 4.30 -13.52 -21.11
C THR A 130 5.07 -12.23 -21.28
N GLU A 131 4.37 -11.10 -21.31
CA GLU A 131 4.94 -9.76 -21.42
C GLU A 131 4.84 -9.00 -20.10
N GLY A 132 5.70 -8.00 -19.93
CA GLY A 132 5.73 -7.13 -18.76
C GLY A 132 6.84 -7.46 -17.77
N ARG A 133 6.85 -6.74 -16.65
CA ARG A 133 7.80 -6.90 -15.55
C ARG A 133 7.16 -6.46 -14.23
N LEU A 134 7.80 -6.82 -13.13
CA LEU A 134 7.42 -6.35 -11.81
C LEU A 134 8.08 -4.99 -11.51
N GLU A 135 7.24 -3.98 -11.25
CA GLU A 135 7.64 -2.65 -10.84
C GLU A 135 7.28 -2.40 -9.37
N LEU A 136 8.24 -1.86 -8.63
CA LEU A 136 8.17 -1.60 -7.20
C LEU A 136 8.26 -0.10 -6.94
N CYS A 137 7.29 0.40 -6.17
CA CYS A 137 7.27 1.76 -5.64
C CYS A 137 7.28 1.71 -4.11
N VAL A 138 8.15 2.50 -3.49
CA VAL A 138 8.30 2.60 -2.03
C VAL A 138 8.11 4.06 -1.63
N VAL A 139 7.08 4.35 -0.83
CA VAL A 139 6.67 5.72 -0.47
C VAL A 139 6.35 5.80 1.01
N GLY A 140 6.69 6.90 1.67
CA GLY A 140 6.40 7.11 3.09
C GLY A 140 7.69 7.19 3.88
N GLY A 141 7.58 7.41 5.19
CA GLY A 141 8.75 7.62 6.04
C GLY A 141 9.45 8.95 5.74
N PHE A 142 9.64 9.77 6.76
CA PHE A 142 10.44 11.00 6.67
C PHE A 142 11.73 10.84 7.45
N HIS A 143 12.57 11.87 7.44
CA HIS A 143 13.79 11.94 8.22
C HIS A 143 13.45 12.16 9.70
N ASP A 144 12.92 11.12 10.35
CA ASP A 144 12.46 11.13 11.72
C ASP A 144 13.63 11.06 12.72
N ARG A 145 13.46 11.69 13.88
CA ARG A 145 14.52 11.79 14.91
C ARG A 145 14.96 10.45 15.48
N ARG A 146 14.11 9.42 15.37
CA ARG A 146 14.35 8.07 15.91
C ARG A 146 14.89 7.12 14.83
N THR A 147 15.08 7.58 13.60
CA THR A 147 15.52 6.79 12.43
C THR A 147 14.63 5.58 12.13
N VAL A 148 13.38 5.59 12.59
CA VAL A 148 12.46 4.46 12.41
C VAL A 148 12.15 4.24 10.94
N ALA A 149 11.87 5.32 10.20
CA ALA A 149 11.55 5.25 8.78
C ALA A 149 12.73 4.69 7.95
N GLU A 150 13.96 5.10 8.28
CA GLU A 150 15.16 4.58 7.62
C GLU A 150 15.32 3.08 7.86
N LYS A 151 15.22 2.64 9.11
CA LYS A 151 15.29 1.21 9.47
C LYS A 151 14.23 0.38 8.73
N VAL A 152 12.97 0.85 8.67
CA VAL A 152 11.88 0.14 7.97
C VAL A 152 12.16 0.10 6.47
N THR A 153 12.52 1.23 5.86
CA THR A 153 12.84 1.30 4.42
C THR A 153 13.97 0.35 4.03
N LEU A 154 15.08 0.37 4.77
CA LEU A 154 16.23 -0.49 4.50
C LEU A 154 15.89 -1.96 4.74
N SER A 155 15.09 -2.28 5.76
CA SER A 155 14.61 -3.64 6.00
C SER A 155 13.79 -4.16 4.82
N LEU A 156 12.86 -3.35 4.29
CA LEU A 156 12.03 -3.72 3.14
C LEU A 156 12.88 -3.90 1.87
N LEU A 157 13.79 -2.96 1.58
CA LEU A 157 14.66 -3.06 0.41
C LEU A 157 15.57 -4.29 0.46
N ASN A 158 16.12 -4.60 1.64
CA ASN A 158 16.89 -5.84 1.83
C ASN A 158 16.03 -7.09 1.63
N ALA A 159 14.80 -7.10 2.14
CA ALA A 159 13.88 -8.22 1.94
C ALA A 159 13.50 -8.41 0.45
N PHE A 160 13.18 -7.32 -0.25
CA PHE A 160 12.94 -7.36 -1.70
C PHE A 160 14.18 -7.81 -2.49
N HIS A 161 15.38 -7.41 -2.07
CA HIS A 161 16.61 -7.85 -2.71
C HIS A 161 16.84 -9.36 -2.60
N LYS A 162 16.36 -9.99 -1.51
CA LYS A 162 16.50 -11.43 -1.26
C LYS A 162 15.39 -12.29 -1.87
N CYS A 163 14.25 -11.71 -2.26
CA CYS A 163 13.02 -12.45 -2.61
C CYS A 163 13.13 -13.32 -3.88
N GLY A 164 14.24 -13.28 -4.60
CA GLY A 164 14.52 -14.18 -5.72
C GLY A 164 13.97 -13.70 -7.07
N ALA A 165 12.94 -12.85 -7.08
CA ALA A 165 12.34 -12.26 -8.28
C ALA A 165 13.09 -11.03 -8.79
N GLN A 166 12.97 -10.75 -10.09
CA GLN A 166 13.50 -9.53 -10.70
C GLN A 166 12.51 -8.37 -10.50
N LEU A 167 12.82 -7.48 -9.56
CA LEU A 167 11.95 -6.37 -9.17
C LEU A 167 12.57 -5.04 -9.59
N HIS A 168 11.89 -4.28 -10.44
CA HIS A 168 12.35 -2.96 -10.86
C HIS A 168 11.89 -1.90 -9.85
N LEU A 169 12.80 -1.41 -9.02
CA LEU A 169 12.52 -0.25 -8.16
C LEU A 169 12.48 1.00 -9.03
N VAL A 170 11.27 1.47 -9.30
CA VAL A 170 11.00 2.61 -10.18
C VAL A 170 10.76 3.91 -9.41
N LEU A 171 10.37 3.82 -8.14
CA LEU A 171 10.11 4.97 -7.29
C LEU A 171 10.56 4.68 -5.85
N LEU A 172 11.38 5.58 -5.29
CA LEU A 172 11.69 5.62 -3.87
C LEU A 172 11.46 7.06 -3.36
N CYS A 173 10.40 7.24 -2.59
CA CYS A 173 10.05 8.50 -1.94
C CYS A 173 10.01 8.29 -0.41
N ALA A 174 11.19 8.15 0.18
CA ALA A 174 11.39 7.95 1.62
C ALA A 174 12.57 8.77 2.15
N GLY A 175 12.63 8.96 3.47
CA GLY A 175 13.70 9.71 4.12
C GLY A 175 13.79 11.13 3.56
N ASP A 176 14.95 11.53 3.08
CA ASP A 176 15.21 12.89 2.59
C ASP A 176 14.23 13.34 1.48
N CYS A 177 13.82 12.44 0.58
CA CYS A 177 12.90 12.80 -0.51
C CYS A 177 11.46 13.05 -0.03
N ASN A 178 11.08 12.49 1.11
CA ASN A 178 9.75 12.66 1.69
C ASN A 178 9.77 13.61 2.90
N SER A 179 10.84 14.39 3.07
CA SER A 179 11.03 15.26 4.22
C SER A 179 10.95 16.73 3.84
N THR A 180 10.22 17.48 4.66
CA THR A 180 10.30 18.94 4.71
C THR A 180 10.53 19.38 6.15
N VAL A 181 10.90 20.64 6.36
CA VAL A 181 10.96 21.24 7.69
C VAL A 181 9.75 22.15 7.86
N ARG A 182 9.03 22.01 8.98
CA ARG A 182 7.97 22.94 9.40
C ARG A 182 8.36 23.54 10.76
N GLY A 183 8.55 24.86 10.79
CA GLY A 183 9.23 25.50 11.92
C GLY A 183 10.66 24.98 12.01
N ASN A 184 10.96 24.20 13.05
CA ASN A 184 12.25 23.53 13.27
C ASN A 184 12.14 22.00 13.39
N SER A 185 11.00 21.42 12.99
CA SER A 185 10.76 19.98 13.10
C SER A 185 10.69 19.34 11.71
N PRO A 186 11.35 18.18 11.51
CA PRO A 186 11.20 17.40 10.30
C PRO A 186 9.75 16.90 10.17
N TRP A 187 9.25 16.87 8.94
CA TRP A 187 7.84 16.59 8.65
C TRP A 187 7.69 15.79 7.34
N PRO A 188 6.80 14.77 7.30
CA PRO A 188 6.53 14.01 6.08
C PRO A 188 5.75 14.83 5.05
N ILE A 189 6.20 14.84 3.79
CA ILE A 189 5.50 15.51 2.69
C ILE A 189 4.29 14.68 2.26
N VAL A 190 4.52 13.41 1.91
CA VAL A 190 3.50 12.43 1.50
C VAL A 190 3.22 11.50 2.69
N LYS A 191 2.02 11.63 3.24
CA LYS A 191 1.50 10.75 4.31
C LYS A 191 0.52 9.68 3.81
N GLY A 192 0.13 9.74 2.54
CA GLY A 192 -0.82 8.81 1.96
C GLY A 192 -0.74 8.77 0.46
N ILE A 193 -1.07 7.62 -0.12
CA ILE A 193 -1.06 7.37 -1.55
C ILE A 193 -2.32 6.62 -1.98
N ALA A 194 -2.74 6.86 -3.20
CA ALA A 194 -3.72 6.04 -3.90
C ALA A 194 -3.13 5.53 -5.21
N VAL A 195 -3.53 4.32 -5.59
CA VAL A 195 -3.21 3.71 -6.89
C VAL A 195 -4.49 3.34 -7.62
N SER A 196 -4.62 3.79 -8.86
CA SER A 196 -5.70 3.38 -9.75
C SER A 196 -5.45 1.94 -10.24
N THR A 197 -6.42 1.04 -10.05
CA THR A 197 -6.29 -0.36 -10.45
C THR A 197 -6.20 -0.51 -11.97
N GLN A 198 -7.00 0.29 -12.69
CA GLN A 198 -7.06 0.28 -14.15
C GLN A 198 -5.77 0.81 -14.79
N THR A 199 -5.28 1.97 -14.35
CA THR A 199 -4.16 2.66 -15.01
C THR A 199 -2.81 2.42 -14.36
N GLY A 200 -2.78 1.94 -13.11
CA GLY A 200 -1.57 1.88 -12.30
C GLY A 200 -1.03 3.24 -11.85
N LYS A 201 -1.75 4.35 -12.13
CA LYS A 201 -1.34 5.69 -11.71
C LYS A 201 -1.32 5.80 -10.19
N LEU A 202 -0.16 6.17 -9.66
CA LEU A 202 0.11 6.42 -8.24
C LEU A 202 0.15 7.93 -7.98
N PHE A 203 -0.51 8.41 -6.92
CA PHE A 203 -0.53 9.82 -6.55
C PHE A 203 -0.71 10.02 -5.03
N PRO A 204 -0.23 11.14 -4.46
CA PRO A 204 -0.49 11.48 -3.06
C PRO A 204 -1.99 11.66 -2.80
N ALA A 205 -2.50 11.05 -1.72
CA ALA A 205 -3.93 11.06 -1.43
C ALA A 205 -4.28 11.13 0.07
N THR A 206 -5.47 11.68 0.35
CA THR A 206 -6.20 11.54 1.63
C THR A 206 -7.56 10.89 1.40
N PHE A 207 -8.13 10.29 2.46
CA PHE A 207 -9.32 9.46 2.33
C PHE A 207 -10.44 9.93 3.26
N THR A 208 -11.64 10.06 2.70
CA THR A 208 -12.85 10.44 3.45
C THR A 208 -13.57 9.25 4.06
N ASP A 209 -13.40 8.06 3.47
CA ASP A 209 -13.95 6.80 3.95
C ASP A 209 -12.82 5.78 4.11
N LYS A 210 -12.58 5.37 5.35
CA LYS A 210 -11.53 4.42 5.75
C LYS A 210 -12.10 3.08 6.25
N GLY A 211 -13.42 2.90 6.12
CA GLY A 211 -14.15 1.74 6.61
C GLY A 211 -14.13 0.55 5.64
N PRO A 212 -14.86 -0.52 5.98
CA PRO A 212 -15.56 -0.75 7.25
C PRO A 212 -14.57 -1.11 8.38
N TYR A 213 -15.09 -1.08 9.63
CA TYR A 213 -14.39 -1.55 10.83
C TYR A 213 -12.98 -0.96 11.06
N LEU A 214 -12.81 0.34 10.81
CA LEU A 214 -11.54 1.06 11.00
C LEU A 214 -10.89 0.78 12.38
N VAL A 215 -11.68 0.90 13.46
CA VAL A 215 -11.20 0.70 14.84
C VAL A 215 -10.75 -0.75 15.06
N MET A 216 -11.61 -1.71 14.74
CA MET A 216 -11.33 -3.14 14.91
C MET A 216 -10.13 -3.61 14.07
N ARG A 217 -10.01 -3.19 12.81
CA ARG A 217 -8.85 -3.49 11.95
C ARG A 217 -7.55 -2.88 12.46
N SER A 218 -7.63 -1.78 13.21
CA SER A 218 -6.45 -1.14 13.79
C SER A 218 -5.95 -1.82 15.07
N THR A 219 -6.69 -2.78 15.63
CA THR A 219 -6.30 -3.47 16.88
C THR A 219 -4.99 -4.23 16.76
N GLY A 220 -4.70 -4.83 15.60
CA GLY A 220 -3.48 -5.61 15.37
C GLY A 220 -2.19 -4.82 15.63
N VAL A 221 -2.19 -3.52 15.32
CA VAL A 221 -1.05 -2.63 15.54
C VAL A 221 -0.70 -2.49 17.02
N PHE A 222 -1.72 -2.44 17.89
CA PHE A 222 -1.57 -2.18 19.33
C PHE A 222 -1.57 -3.46 20.19
N THR A 223 -1.86 -4.61 19.60
CA THR A 223 -1.86 -5.92 20.28
C THR A 223 -0.65 -6.77 19.91
N GLY A 224 0.29 -6.21 19.13
CA GLY A 224 1.54 -6.89 18.79
C GLY A 224 1.43 -7.90 17.65
N ALA A 225 0.38 -7.84 16.82
CA ALA A 225 0.22 -8.73 15.67
C ALA A 225 1.38 -8.55 14.68
N GLN A 226 2.18 -9.59 14.44
CA GLN A 226 3.38 -9.48 13.61
C GLN A 226 3.12 -9.71 12.11
N GLN A 227 1.96 -10.27 11.77
CA GLN A 227 1.70 -10.73 10.41
C GLN A 227 1.06 -9.63 9.57
N MET A 228 1.49 -9.52 8.32
CA MET A 228 0.77 -8.77 7.29
C MET A 228 -0.44 -9.58 6.82
N VAL A 229 -1.61 -8.95 6.77
CA VAL A 229 -2.89 -9.63 6.46
C VAL A 229 -3.38 -9.27 5.06
N ASP A 230 -3.70 -10.27 4.24
CA ASP A 230 -4.45 -10.08 2.99
C ASP A 230 -5.92 -9.82 3.34
N VAL A 231 -6.44 -8.66 2.95
CA VAL A 231 -7.80 -8.26 3.27
C VAL A 231 -8.76 -8.39 2.10
N TYR A 232 -8.32 -8.79 0.91
CA TYR A 232 -9.17 -8.68 -0.28
C TYR A 232 -9.08 -9.86 -1.24
N ASP A 233 -10.25 -10.43 -1.54
CA ASP A 233 -10.44 -11.42 -2.58
C ASP A 233 -10.99 -10.75 -3.84
N CYS A 234 -10.10 -10.48 -4.79
CA CYS A 234 -10.46 -9.87 -6.07
C CYS A 234 -11.26 -10.80 -7.00
N ALA A 235 -11.21 -12.13 -6.81
CA ALA A 235 -11.99 -13.05 -7.64
C ALA A 235 -13.48 -12.99 -7.28
N LEU A 236 -13.78 -12.74 -5.99
CA LEU A 236 -15.14 -12.63 -5.48
C LEU A 236 -15.61 -11.17 -5.29
N GLY A 237 -14.70 -10.20 -5.37
CA GLY A 237 -14.98 -8.81 -5.06
C GLY A 237 -15.30 -8.59 -3.58
N LEU A 238 -14.64 -9.35 -2.69
CA LEU A 238 -14.93 -9.41 -1.26
C LEU A 238 -13.78 -8.87 -0.42
N LEU A 239 -14.10 -7.89 0.44
CA LEU A 239 -13.25 -7.52 1.56
C LEU A 239 -13.46 -8.53 2.70
N ARG A 240 -12.38 -9.15 3.18
CA ARG A 240 -12.37 -10.10 4.28
C ARG A 240 -11.68 -9.49 5.49
N ILE A 241 -12.36 -9.48 6.63
CA ILE A 241 -11.80 -9.02 7.91
C ILE A 241 -11.79 -10.18 8.90
N GLY A 242 -10.61 -10.55 9.36
CA GLY A 242 -10.40 -11.65 10.30
C GLY A 242 -10.54 -13.04 9.68
N PRO A 243 -10.89 -14.06 10.50
CA PRO A 243 -10.89 -13.99 11.97
C PRO A 243 -9.46 -13.74 12.48
N PHE A 244 -9.34 -13.12 13.65
CA PHE A 244 -8.05 -12.99 14.33
C PHE A 244 -8.23 -13.09 15.85
N ASN A 245 -7.12 -13.37 16.54
CA ASN A 245 -7.07 -13.39 17.99
C ASN A 245 -5.84 -12.65 18.51
N TYR A 246 -5.93 -12.15 19.73
CA TYR A 246 -4.81 -11.58 20.46
C TYR A 246 -4.93 -11.92 21.95
N GLU A 247 -3.83 -11.82 22.67
CA GLU A 247 -3.83 -11.97 24.13
C GLU A 247 -4.44 -10.73 24.81
N PRO A 248 -5.16 -10.89 25.94
CA PRO A 248 -5.69 -9.78 26.71
C PRO A 248 -4.59 -8.79 27.10
N HIS A 249 -4.79 -7.52 26.76
CA HIS A 249 -3.80 -6.48 26.99
C HIS A 249 -3.81 -6.01 28.46
N VAL A 250 -2.91 -6.57 29.29
CA VAL A 250 -2.81 -6.35 30.75
C VAL A 250 -2.77 -4.86 31.17
N GLY A 251 -2.26 -3.96 30.32
CA GLY A 251 -2.15 -2.53 30.61
C GLY A 251 -3.23 -1.62 29.98
N VAL A 252 -4.28 -2.16 29.35
CA VAL A 252 -5.18 -1.36 28.50
C VAL A 252 -6.01 -0.36 29.32
N GLU A 253 -6.47 -0.73 30.51
CA GLU A 253 -7.15 0.17 31.43
C GLU A 253 -6.26 1.32 31.88
N LEU A 254 -5.00 1.03 32.19
CA LEU A 254 -4.04 2.04 32.62
C LEU A 254 -3.75 3.03 31.49
N LEU A 255 -3.56 2.53 30.26
CA LEU A 255 -3.37 3.36 29.07
C LEU A 255 -4.58 4.29 28.82
N LEU A 256 -5.81 3.77 28.97
CA LEU A 256 -7.03 4.56 28.82
C LEU A 256 -7.16 5.70 29.84
N GLN A 257 -6.58 5.55 31.03
CA GLN A 257 -6.55 6.59 32.07
C GLN A 257 -5.49 7.68 31.82
N GLN A 258 -4.54 7.46 30.91
CA GLN A 258 -3.49 8.44 30.64
C GLN A 258 -4.01 9.66 29.87
N THR A 259 -3.27 10.76 29.92
CA THR A 259 -3.55 11.97 29.12
C THR A 259 -3.24 11.74 27.64
N ASP A 260 -3.80 12.59 26.77
CA ASP A 260 -3.55 12.51 25.32
C ASP A 260 -2.06 12.63 24.99
N ASP A 261 -1.33 13.50 25.70
CA ASP A 261 0.12 13.68 25.51
C ASP A 261 0.92 12.42 25.86
N VAL A 262 0.51 11.68 26.90
CA VAL A 262 1.18 10.44 27.30
C VAL A 262 0.88 9.35 26.27
N ILE A 263 -0.39 9.20 25.85
CA ILE A 263 -0.76 8.24 24.79
C ILE A 263 0.03 8.51 23.52
N LEU A 264 0.09 9.77 23.08
CA LEU A 264 0.82 10.18 21.90
C LEU A 264 2.31 9.86 22.02
N LYS A 265 2.96 10.24 23.12
CA LYS A 265 4.41 10.01 23.32
C LYS A 265 4.78 8.54 23.44
N CYS A 266 3.93 7.74 24.08
CA CYS A 266 4.20 6.32 24.36
C CYS A 266 3.84 5.40 23.21
N LEU A 267 2.78 5.70 22.45
CA LEU A 267 2.24 4.78 21.44
C LEU A 267 2.53 5.22 19.99
N SER A 268 2.98 6.46 19.74
CA SER A 268 3.44 6.90 18.42
C SER A 268 4.97 6.76 18.27
N THR A 269 5.39 6.39 17.06
CA THR A 269 6.79 6.42 16.63
C THR A 269 7.29 7.83 16.36
N SER A 270 6.39 8.76 16.02
CA SER A 270 6.69 10.17 15.71
C SER A 270 5.59 11.13 16.23
N PRO A 271 5.48 11.33 17.56
CA PRO A 271 4.46 12.14 18.22
C PRO A 271 4.23 13.52 17.60
N GLU A 272 5.29 14.14 17.12
CA GLU A 272 5.32 15.50 16.60
C GLU A 272 4.56 15.70 15.28
N VAL A 273 4.31 14.63 14.51
CA VAL A 273 3.76 14.72 13.14
C VAL A 273 2.48 13.91 12.94
N GLU A 274 1.94 13.34 14.01
CA GLU A 274 0.67 12.63 13.95
C GLU A 274 -0.49 13.55 13.57
N SER A 275 -1.53 12.97 12.98
CA SER A 275 -2.73 13.73 12.65
C SER A 275 -3.49 14.14 13.92
N PRO A 276 -4.25 15.26 13.91
CA PRO A 276 -5.02 15.69 15.07
C PRO A 276 -6.03 14.64 15.59
N GLY A 277 -6.49 13.74 14.71
CA GLY A 277 -7.41 12.65 15.06
C GLY A 277 -6.74 11.38 15.58
N TRP A 278 -5.41 11.30 15.58
CA TRP A 278 -4.68 10.07 15.90
C TRP A 278 -4.96 9.57 17.32
N VAL A 279 -4.83 10.44 18.34
CA VAL A 279 -5.05 10.03 19.75
C VAL A 279 -6.49 9.59 19.99
N LYS A 280 -7.46 10.27 19.35
CA LYS A 280 -8.87 9.88 19.40
C LYS A 280 -9.06 8.46 18.86
N LEU A 281 -8.51 8.15 17.68
CA LEU A 281 -8.57 6.81 17.12
C LEU A 281 -7.91 5.79 18.04
N VAL A 282 -6.72 6.07 18.59
CA VAL A 282 -6.03 5.15 19.51
C VAL A 282 -6.87 4.86 20.74
N ARG A 283 -7.53 5.86 21.34
CA ARG A 283 -8.44 5.65 22.47
C ARG A 283 -9.62 4.75 22.11
N GLU A 284 -10.20 4.91 20.92
CA GLU A 284 -11.27 4.05 20.43
C GLU A 284 -10.77 2.60 20.24
N VAL A 285 -9.56 2.41 19.73
CA VAL A 285 -8.94 1.10 19.57
C VAL A 285 -8.63 0.44 20.91
N LEU A 286 -8.03 1.17 21.86
CA LEU A 286 -7.77 0.66 23.21
C LEU A 286 -9.07 0.29 23.94
N LYS A 287 -10.12 1.11 23.79
CA LYS A 287 -11.44 0.76 24.32
C LYS A 287 -11.99 -0.52 23.68
N HIS A 288 -11.84 -0.67 22.37
CA HIS A 288 -12.27 -1.87 21.67
C HIS A 288 -11.50 -3.13 22.14
N ILE A 289 -10.18 -3.03 22.33
CA ILE A 289 -9.35 -4.12 22.88
C ILE A 289 -9.82 -4.51 24.29
N LYS A 290 -10.14 -3.51 25.11
CA LYS A 290 -10.69 -3.72 26.46
C LYS A 290 -12.06 -4.42 26.43
N ASP A 291 -12.96 -3.97 25.55
CA ASP A 291 -14.32 -4.51 25.45
C ASP A 291 -14.33 -5.93 24.83
N HIS A 292 -13.29 -6.26 24.04
CA HIS A 292 -13.12 -7.54 23.35
C HIS A 292 -11.74 -8.17 23.62
N PRO A 293 -11.47 -8.66 24.84
CA PRO A 293 -10.18 -9.25 25.19
C PRO A 293 -9.89 -10.57 24.48
N PHE A 294 -10.93 -11.24 23.97
CA PHE A 294 -10.87 -12.48 23.18
C PHE A 294 -11.72 -12.32 21.91
N PRO A 295 -11.21 -11.65 20.86
CA PRO A 295 -11.99 -11.34 19.66
C PRO A 295 -12.41 -12.61 18.88
N ALA A 296 -11.66 -13.71 18.98
CA ALA A 296 -12.07 -14.99 18.38
C ALA A 296 -13.42 -15.53 18.93
N VAL A 297 -13.82 -15.09 20.13
CA VAL A 297 -15.11 -15.47 20.74
C VAL A 297 -16.14 -14.35 20.63
N THR A 298 -15.70 -13.11 20.87
CA THR A 298 -16.62 -11.96 21.02
C THR A 298 -16.93 -11.24 19.72
N ILE A 299 -16.07 -11.37 18.70
CA ILE A 299 -16.20 -10.70 17.40
C ILE A 299 -16.42 -11.72 16.27
N PHE A 300 -15.73 -12.86 16.33
CA PHE A 300 -15.72 -13.86 15.26
C PHE A 300 -16.35 -15.18 15.72
N PRO A 301 -17.68 -15.24 15.94
CA PRO A 301 -18.33 -16.47 16.35
C PRO A 301 -18.06 -17.58 15.32
N ASP A 302 -17.80 -18.80 15.81
CA ASP A 302 -17.42 -19.97 15.01
C ASP A 302 -16.14 -19.79 14.18
N ASN A 303 -15.26 -18.88 14.59
CA ASN A 303 -14.03 -18.54 13.87
C ASN A 303 -14.32 -18.08 12.43
N ARG A 304 -15.46 -17.40 12.21
CA ARG A 304 -15.85 -16.91 10.89
C ARG A 304 -15.40 -15.47 10.67
N PRO A 305 -14.74 -15.18 9.54
CA PRO A 305 -14.43 -13.80 9.16
C PRO A 305 -15.69 -13.01 8.82
N HIS A 306 -15.60 -11.69 8.89
CA HIS A 306 -16.61 -10.80 8.32
C HIS A 306 -16.29 -10.49 6.88
N PHE A 307 -17.26 -10.70 5.99
CA PHE A 307 -17.14 -10.37 4.57
C PHE A 307 -17.96 -9.12 4.22
N PHE A 308 -17.43 -8.34 3.28
CA PHE A 308 -18.11 -7.18 2.74
C PHE A 308 -18.00 -7.18 1.22
N ARG A 309 -19.08 -6.76 0.56
CA ARG A 309 -19.13 -6.53 -0.89
C ARG A 309 -19.55 -5.10 -1.18
N ARG A 310 -19.32 -4.64 -2.41
CA ARG A 310 -19.88 -3.36 -2.86
C ARG A 310 -21.36 -3.49 -3.20
N ASP A 311 -22.13 -2.51 -2.77
CA ASP A 311 -23.51 -2.30 -3.24
C ASP A 311 -23.53 -1.48 -4.55
N ARG A 312 -24.73 -1.16 -5.05
CA ARG A 312 -24.91 -0.37 -6.29
C ARG A 312 -24.45 1.09 -6.16
N LEU A 313 -24.43 1.62 -4.94
CA LEU A 313 -23.93 2.98 -4.66
C LEU A 313 -22.40 2.99 -4.54
N GLY A 314 -21.79 1.81 -4.49
CA GLY A 314 -20.36 1.62 -4.37
C GLY A 314 -19.88 1.74 -2.93
N SER A 315 -20.71 1.47 -1.93
CA SER A 315 -20.34 1.38 -0.51
C SER A 315 -20.11 -0.07 -0.08
N TRP A 316 -19.24 -0.29 0.91
CA TRP A 316 -19.04 -1.61 1.52
C TRP A 316 -20.24 -1.98 2.39
N VAL A 317 -20.91 -3.08 2.06
CA VAL A 317 -22.02 -3.65 2.84
C VAL A 317 -21.71 -5.08 3.26
N PRO A 318 -22.18 -5.54 4.44
CA PRO A 318 -21.98 -6.92 4.87
C PRO A 318 -22.42 -7.92 3.81
N ALA A 319 -21.64 -8.97 3.62
CA ALA A 319 -21.94 -10.08 2.73
C ALA A 319 -21.98 -11.38 3.54
N GLU A 320 -23.04 -12.17 3.36
CA GLU A 320 -23.10 -13.53 3.87
C GLU A 320 -22.59 -14.48 2.79
N LEU A 321 -21.61 -15.32 3.12
CA LEU A 321 -21.27 -16.46 2.28
C LEU A 321 -22.16 -17.63 2.67
N PRO A 322 -22.77 -18.34 1.70
CA PRO A 322 -23.56 -19.53 2.01
C PRO A 322 -22.67 -20.55 2.74
N ASN A 323 -23.15 -21.08 3.86
CA ASN A 323 -22.45 -22.12 4.59
C ASN A 323 -22.39 -23.37 3.71
N ASN A 324 -21.19 -23.87 3.41
CA ASN A 324 -21.00 -25.19 2.76
C ASN A 324 -21.54 -26.38 3.60
N ASN A 325 -22.10 -26.13 4.79
CA ASN A 325 -22.75 -27.13 5.62
C ASN A 325 -24.25 -27.29 5.35
N ASP A 326 -24.86 -26.43 4.52
CA ASP A 326 -26.26 -26.60 4.10
C ASP A 326 -26.29 -27.40 2.80
N SER A 327 -26.11 -28.72 2.92
CA SER A 327 -26.25 -29.66 1.81
C SER A 327 -27.73 -29.83 1.47
N THR A 328 -28.30 -28.85 0.78
CA THR A 328 -29.40 -29.10 -0.16
C THR A 328 -28.92 -28.69 -1.55
N PRO A 329 -28.94 -29.61 -2.54
CA PRO A 329 -28.44 -29.29 -3.87
C PRO A 329 -29.48 -28.41 -4.58
N ASP A 330 -29.31 -27.09 -4.50
CA ASP A 330 -30.04 -26.17 -5.36
C ASP A 330 -29.54 -26.33 -6.80
N ALA A 331 -30.49 -26.57 -7.71
CA ALA A 331 -30.31 -26.97 -9.10
C ALA A 331 -29.59 -25.95 -10.02
N ASN A 332 -28.96 -24.90 -9.48
CA ASN A 332 -28.29 -23.84 -10.24
C ASN A 332 -26.75 -23.96 -10.29
N ILE A 333 -26.13 -24.92 -9.60
CA ILE A 333 -24.67 -25.15 -9.66
C ILE A 333 -24.26 -26.13 -10.78
N VAL A 334 -25.22 -26.83 -11.40
CA VAL A 334 -24.92 -27.77 -12.50
C VAL A 334 -24.67 -27.04 -13.83
N ASN A 335 -25.13 -25.79 -14.00
CA ASN A 335 -24.93 -25.04 -15.25
C ASN A 335 -23.56 -24.36 -15.36
N SER A 336 -22.91 -23.98 -14.25
CA SER A 336 -21.61 -23.30 -14.28
C SER A 336 -20.42 -24.27 -14.44
N ILE A 337 -20.56 -25.52 -13.99
CA ILE A 337 -19.49 -26.55 -14.14
C ILE A 337 -19.52 -27.19 -15.54
N SER A 338 -20.68 -27.25 -16.20
CA SER A 338 -20.81 -27.75 -17.59
C SER A 338 -20.18 -26.80 -18.64
N ILE A 339 -20.19 -25.50 -18.37
CA ILE A 339 -19.65 -24.48 -19.28
C ILE A 339 -18.11 -24.43 -19.24
N MET A 340 -17.47 -24.78 -18.11
CA MET A 340 -15.99 -24.81 -18.04
C MET A 340 -15.38 -26.12 -18.57
N ALA A 341 -16.06 -27.25 -18.44
CA ALA A 341 -15.57 -28.54 -18.94
C ALA A 341 -15.63 -28.67 -20.48
N SER A 342 -16.52 -27.92 -21.14
CA SER A 342 -16.66 -27.92 -22.60
C SER A 342 -15.67 -26.99 -23.31
N ALA A 343 -15.06 -26.03 -22.61
CA ALA A 343 -14.00 -25.16 -23.16
C ALA A 343 -12.59 -25.79 -23.05
N ALA A 344 -12.35 -26.64 -22.05
CA ALA A 344 -11.04 -27.27 -21.81
C ALA A 344 -10.77 -28.54 -22.65
N ALA A 345 -11.79 -29.12 -23.28
CA ALA A 345 -11.63 -30.31 -24.12
C ALA A 345 -11.26 -30.00 -25.59
N ALA A 346 -11.15 -28.73 -25.98
CA ALA A 346 -10.94 -28.32 -27.38
C ALA A 346 -9.47 -28.04 -27.77
N ILE A 347 -8.50 -28.22 -26.88
CA ILE A 347 -7.09 -28.00 -27.22
C ILE A 347 -6.21 -29.08 -26.57
N SER A 348 -5.98 -30.17 -27.30
CA SER A 348 -4.82 -31.04 -27.10
C SER A 348 -4.22 -31.43 -28.45
N PRO A 349 -2.88 -31.37 -28.60
CA PRO A 349 -2.22 -31.63 -29.87
C PRO A 349 -2.04 -33.14 -30.12
N THR A 350 -2.53 -33.63 -31.26
CA THR A 350 -2.25 -34.97 -31.76
C THR A 350 -0.83 -35.07 -32.35
N ALA A 351 -0.07 -36.08 -31.91
CA ALA A 351 1.17 -36.55 -32.54
C ALA A 351 0.88 -37.36 -33.84
N PRO A 352 1.85 -37.55 -34.74
CA PRO A 352 1.56 -37.78 -36.17
C PRO A 352 1.63 -39.26 -36.61
N SER A 353 0.78 -39.67 -37.56
CA SER A 353 1.17 -40.64 -38.61
C SER A 353 0.21 -40.68 -39.82
N GLN A 354 0.77 -40.33 -40.96
CA GLN A 354 0.70 -40.96 -42.29
C GLN A 354 -0.63 -41.33 -43.00
N THR A 355 -0.74 -40.75 -44.21
CA THR A 355 -1.14 -41.30 -45.54
C THR A 355 -2.53 -41.04 -46.13
N ALA A 356 -2.46 -40.66 -47.42
CA ALA A 356 -3.40 -40.84 -48.54
C ALA A 356 -4.47 -39.75 -48.85
N ALA A 357 -4.12 -38.90 -49.81
CA ALA A 357 -4.88 -38.47 -51.01
C ALA A 357 -6.43 -38.35 -50.95
N THR A 358 -6.94 -37.13 -51.16
CA THR A 358 -7.63 -36.67 -52.41
C THR A 358 -8.49 -35.43 -52.16
N GLY A 359 -8.37 -34.43 -53.06
CA GLY A 359 -9.48 -33.65 -53.62
C GLY A 359 -10.37 -32.74 -52.75
N GLY A 360 -10.13 -31.43 -52.87
CA GLY A 360 -11.21 -30.46 -53.21
C GLY A 360 -11.93 -29.71 -52.07
N GLY A 361 -11.92 -28.38 -52.19
CA GLY A 361 -13.00 -27.51 -51.68
C GLY A 361 -12.66 -26.61 -50.48
N ASN A 362 -12.29 -25.36 -50.77
CA ASN A 362 -12.44 -24.25 -49.83
C ASN A 362 -13.94 -24.02 -49.54
N PRO A 363 -14.31 -23.66 -48.31
CA PRO A 363 -14.62 -22.24 -48.09
C PRO A 363 -14.05 -21.69 -46.78
N ALA A 364 -13.83 -20.37 -46.81
CA ALA A 364 -13.26 -19.58 -45.74
C ALA A 364 -14.03 -19.71 -44.41
N ILE A 365 -13.29 -19.97 -43.32
CA ILE A 365 -13.73 -19.76 -41.94
C ILE A 365 -12.97 -18.54 -41.41
N SER A 366 -13.72 -17.46 -41.19
CA SER A 366 -13.28 -16.24 -40.52
C SER A 366 -12.94 -16.55 -39.05
N VAL A 367 -11.67 -16.35 -38.68
CA VAL A 367 -11.19 -16.39 -37.30
C VAL A 367 -11.69 -15.15 -36.56
N PRO A 368 -12.28 -15.27 -35.35
CA PRO A 368 -12.58 -14.10 -34.53
C PRO A 368 -11.28 -13.47 -34.04
N ALA A 369 -11.10 -12.17 -34.26
CA ALA A 369 -9.97 -11.43 -33.72
C ALA A 369 -9.99 -11.48 -32.18
N LEU A 370 -8.85 -11.86 -31.59
CA LEU A 370 -8.58 -11.67 -30.16
C LEU A 370 -8.70 -10.17 -29.84
N PRO A 371 -9.32 -9.76 -28.72
CA PRO A 371 -9.28 -8.37 -28.31
C PRO A 371 -7.83 -7.99 -27.96
N THR A 372 -7.21 -7.21 -28.84
CA THR A 372 -5.95 -6.51 -28.55
C THR A 372 -6.24 -5.43 -27.51
N THR A 373 -6.04 -5.73 -26.24
CA THR A 373 -5.88 -4.68 -25.21
C THR A 373 -4.53 -4.01 -25.44
N PRO A 374 -4.46 -2.68 -25.59
CA PRO A 374 -3.18 -2.00 -25.71
C PRO A 374 -2.38 -2.21 -24.41
N ALA A 375 -1.10 -2.53 -24.55
CA ALA A 375 -0.17 -2.63 -23.43
C ALA A 375 -0.28 -1.37 -22.55
N SER A 376 -0.60 -1.56 -21.26
CA SER A 376 -0.56 -0.49 -20.27
C SER A 376 0.88 0.00 -20.17
N ALA A 377 1.08 1.30 -20.40
CA ALA A 377 2.40 1.92 -20.31
C ALA A 377 3.09 1.56 -18.98
N ALA A 378 4.38 1.24 -19.06
CA ALA A 378 5.27 1.18 -17.89
C ALA A 378 5.16 2.50 -17.10
N TRP A 379 5.45 2.47 -15.79
CA TRP A 379 5.38 3.69 -14.97
C TRP A 379 6.27 4.80 -15.57
N THR A 380 5.65 5.80 -16.19
CA THR A 380 6.35 6.97 -16.73
C THR A 380 6.35 8.07 -15.65
N PRO A 381 7.51 8.42 -15.08
CA PRO A 381 7.60 9.63 -14.26
C PRO A 381 7.31 10.86 -15.15
N PRO A 382 6.69 11.92 -14.61
CA PRO A 382 6.47 13.15 -15.36
C PRO A 382 7.82 13.77 -15.73
N ILE A 383 8.15 13.78 -17.03
CA ILE A 383 9.31 14.50 -17.56
C ILE A 383 8.94 15.99 -17.58
N SER A 384 9.67 16.79 -16.81
CA SER A 384 9.65 18.25 -16.90
C SER A 384 10.12 18.67 -18.30
N SER A 385 9.21 19.17 -19.13
CA SER A 385 9.57 19.84 -20.38
C SER A 385 10.10 21.24 -20.05
N THR A 386 11.41 21.41 -20.10
CA THR A 386 12.07 22.72 -20.10
C THR A 386 11.72 23.46 -21.40
N THR A 387 10.72 24.32 -21.35
CA THR A 387 10.55 25.40 -22.34
C THR A 387 10.88 26.72 -21.66
N ALA A 388 12.09 27.22 -21.94
CA ALA A 388 12.46 28.59 -21.60
C ALA A 388 11.61 29.58 -22.41
N PRO A 389 11.05 30.64 -21.80
CA PRO A 389 10.65 31.82 -22.53
C PRO A 389 11.73 32.89 -22.49
N SER A 390 11.88 33.49 -23.66
CA SER A 390 12.76 34.58 -24.03
C SER A 390 12.59 35.86 -23.22
N THR A 391 13.70 36.57 -23.13
CA THR A 391 13.93 37.96 -22.69
C THR A 391 12.88 38.99 -23.12
N GLY A 392 12.56 39.92 -22.21
CA GLY A 392 12.25 41.31 -22.56
C GLY A 392 11.08 41.96 -21.83
N ALA A 393 11.34 42.69 -20.75
CA ALA A 393 10.82 44.05 -20.49
C ALA A 393 11.19 44.51 -19.07
N GLN A 394 11.91 45.64 -18.98
CA GLN A 394 12.35 46.32 -17.76
C GLN A 394 11.19 47.06 -17.06
N ALA A 395 11.24 47.13 -15.72
CA ALA A 395 10.63 48.19 -14.91
C ALA A 395 11.50 48.45 -13.64
N PRO A 396 11.48 49.67 -13.06
CA PRO A 396 12.64 50.30 -12.40
C PRO A 396 12.74 50.05 -10.87
N PRO A 397 13.86 50.45 -10.21
CA PRO A 397 14.18 50.02 -8.85
C PRO A 397 13.56 50.92 -7.78
N LEU A 398 13.10 50.31 -6.68
CA LEU A 398 12.69 50.99 -5.46
C LEU A 398 13.86 51.09 -4.47
N GLN A 399 14.11 52.32 -4.04
CA GLN A 399 15.21 52.74 -3.18
C GLN A 399 15.06 52.24 -1.74
N THR A 400 16.21 51.87 -1.18
CA THR A 400 16.47 51.63 0.25
C THR A 400 16.60 52.94 1.02
N HIS A 401 16.04 53.03 2.24
CA HIS A 401 16.69 53.73 3.36
C HIS A 401 16.25 53.15 4.73
N PRO A 402 17.12 53.21 5.76
CA PRO A 402 17.05 52.40 6.98
C PRO A 402 16.44 53.14 8.17
N LEU A 403 15.89 52.41 9.15
CA LEU A 403 15.61 52.96 10.48
C LEU A 403 16.12 52.02 11.59
N LEU A 404 16.86 52.65 12.50
CA LEU A 404 17.56 52.14 13.67
C LEU A 404 16.68 52.27 14.93
N HIS A 405 17.03 51.43 15.93
CA HIS A 405 16.93 51.63 17.38
C HIS A 405 15.59 51.47 18.11
N ALA A 406 15.56 50.46 18.99
CA ALA A 406 15.68 50.55 20.46
C ALA A 406 14.63 49.75 21.23
N ALA A 407 15.12 48.83 22.06
CA ALA A 407 14.37 48.16 23.12
C ALA A 407 14.16 49.10 24.33
N PRO A 408 13.12 48.90 25.16
CA PRO A 408 13.10 49.43 26.51
C PRO A 408 13.27 48.36 27.58
N ASN A 409 13.99 48.80 28.60
CA ASN A 409 14.34 48.17 29.86
C ASN A 409 13.14 47.89 30.77
N VAL A 410 13.33 46.85 31.58
CA VAL A 410 12.62 46.53 32.83
C VAL A 410 12.89 47.61 33.90
N PRO A 411 11.91 47.92 34.77
CA PRO A 411 12.19 48.44 36.11
C PRO A 411 11.77 47.46 37.22
N GLN A 412 12.73 47.14 38.09
CA GLN A 412 12.50 46.71 39.47
C GLN A 412 12.44 47.95 40.37
N GLN A 413 11.42 48.04 41.24
CA GLN A 413 11.42 48.72 42.55
C GLN A 413 10.17 48.23 43.31
N GLN A 414 10.30 47.35 44.31
CA GLN A 414 10.52 47.59 45.75
C GLN A 414 9.34 48.22 46.52
N GLN A 415 8.89 47.44 47.52
CA GLN A 415 8.34 47.82 48.83
C GLN A 415 7.10 48.73 48.89
N GLN A 416 5.96 48.12 49.24
CA GLN A 416 5.34 48.26 50.57
C GLN A 416 4.46 47.04 50.87
#